data_AF-A0A1H4IVL4-F1
#
_entry.id   AF-A0A1H4IVL4-F1
#
_cell.length_a   1.000
_cell.length_b   1.000
_cell.length_c   1.000
_cell.angle_alpha   90.00
_cell.angle_beta   90.00
_cell.angle_gamma   90.00
#
_symmetry.space_group_name_H-M   'P 1'
#
loop_
_entity.id
_entity.type
_entity.pdbx_description
1 polymer ?
#
loop_
_entity_poly.entity_id
_entity_poly.type
_entity_poly.pdbx_seq_one_letter_code
_entity_poly.pdbx_strand_id
1 'polypeptide(L)' 'MPDIDHSMITFAKRWSPYGGGDEYILPEFGITPMLFYQRLHTTLERKFVEGLDLTTRLSLREFCARKLARNTVRVE' A
#
# COMPACT_ATOMS: atom_id res chain seq x y z
N MET A 1 -2.42 20.24 -0.13
CA MET A 1 -2.62 18.85 -0.59
C MET A 1 -1.91 17.94 0.39
N PRO A 2 -2.54 16.88 0.91
CA PRO A 2 -1.81 15.87 1.68
C PRO A 2 -0.68 15.31 0.83
N ASP A 3 0.46 15.02 1.46
CA ASP A 3 1.57 14.34 0.81
C ASP A 3 1.07 13.02 0.21
N ILE A 4 1.56 12.67 -0.99
CA ILE A 4 1.09 11.49 -1.71
C ILE A 4 1.25 10.21 -0.89
N ASP A 5 2.28 10.12 -0.04
CA ASP A 5 2.48 9.00 0.87
C ASP A 5 1.36 8.89 1.90
N HIS A 6 0.90 10.03 2.45
CA HIS A 6 -0.18 10.04 3.42
C HIS A 6 -1.52 9.61 2.81
N SER A 7 -1.77 10.02 1.56
CA SER A 7 -2.95 9.58 0.80
C SER A 7 -2.91 8.07 0.53
N MET A 8 -1.75 7.54 0.12
CA MET A 8 -1.57 6.11 -0.10
C MET A 8 -1.78 5.29 1.18
N ILE A 9 -1.29 5.76 2.32
CA ILE A 9 -1.49 5.10 3.62
C ILE A 9 -2.96 5.12 4.03
N THR A 10 -3.63 6.26 3.86
CA THR A 10 -5.06 6.40 4.18
C THR A 10 -5.91 5.46 3.33
N PHE A 11 -5.61 5.38 2.03
CA PHE A 11 -6.24 4.45 1.12
C PHE A 11 -6.03 3.00 1.55
N ALA A 12 -4.79 2.60 1.84
CA ALA A 12 -4.48 1.23 2.24
C ALA A 12 -5.12 0.85 3.59
N LYS A 13 -5.19 1.78 4.55
CA LYS A 13 -5.93 1.56 5.81
C LYS A 13 -7.41 1.29 5.55
N ARG A 14 -8.03 2.05 4.65
CA ARG A 14 -9.45 1.88 4.30
C ARG A 14 -9.71 0.54 3.60
N TRP A 15 -8.84 0.15 2.67
CA TRP A 15 -9.11 -0.97 1.76
C TRP A 15 -8.46 -2.30 2.13
N SER A 16 -7.45 -2.32 3.02
CA SER A 16 -6.80 -3.57 3.43
C SER A 16 -7.75 -4.62 4.02
N PRO A 17 -8.81 -4.29 4.80
CA PRO A 17 -9.78 -5.29 5.25
C PRO A 17 -10.58 -5.94 4.12
N TYR A 18 -10.68 -5.27 2.97
CA TYR A 18 -11.45 -5.69 1.80
C TYR A 18 -10.57 -6.23 0.66
N GLY A 19 -9.29 -6.51 0.92
CA GLY A 19 -8.38 -7.08 -0.08
C GLY A 19 -7.57 -6.07 -0.91
N GLY A 20 -7.68 -4.76 -0.62
CA GLY A 20 -6.74 -3.74 -1.08
C GLY A 20 -7.27 -2.73 -2.10
N GLY A 21 -8.49 -2.91 -2.64
CA GLY A 21 -9.13 -1.92 -3.51
C GLY A 21 -8.39 -1.68 -4.82
N ASP A 22 -7.80 -2.72 -5.41
CA ASP A 22 -6.89 -2.59 -6.57
C ASP A 22 -7.50 -1.86 -7.76
N GLU A 23 -8.80 -2.02 -7.99
CA GLU A 23 -9.56 -1.33 -9.05
C GLU A 23 -9.59 0.20 -8.91
N TYR A 24 -9.42 0.74 -7.70
CA TYR A 24 -9.44 2.18 -7.43
C TYR A 24 -8.05 2.81 -7.49
N ILE A 25 -6.99 2.01 -7.46
CA ILE A 25 -5.61 2.50 -7.40
C ILE A 25 -5.26 3.31 -8.66
N LEU A 26 -5.58 2.78 -9.84
CA LEU A 26 -5.24 3.45 -11.10
C LEU A 26 -6.03 4.77 -11.29
N PRO A 27 -7.36 4.82 -11.08
CA PRO A 27 -8.11 6.08 -11.14
C PRO A 27 -7.65 7.13 -10.12
N GLU A 28 -7.26 6.73 -8.91
CA GLU A 28 -6.95 7.68 -7.82
C GLU A 28 -5.49 8.15 -7.82
N PHE A 29 -4.55 7.26 -8.15
CA PHE A 29 -3.10 7.54 -8.05
C PHE A 29 -2.38 7.57 -9.39
N GLY A 30 -3.04 7.20 -10.50
CA GLY A 30 -2.43 7.17 -11.83
C GLY A 30 -1.31 6.14 -12.00
N ILE A 31 -1.21 5.15 -11.09
CA ILE A 31 -0.19 4.11 -11.11
C ILE A 31 -0.83 2.71 -11.02
N THR A 32 -0.10 1.70 -11.46
CA THR A 32 -0.56 0.32 -11.35
C THR A 32 -0.62 -0.14 -9.88
N PRO A 33 -1.48 -1.11 -9.54
CA PRO A 33 -1.51 -1.71 -8.21
C PRO A 33 -0.13 -2.20 -7.74
N MET A 34 0.65 -2.81 -8.64
CA MET A 34 2.01 -3.26 -8.34
C MET A 34 2.90 -2.10 -7.88
N LEU A 35 2.95 -1.01 -8.65
CA LEU A 35 3.77 0.16 -8.33
C LEU A 35 3.28 0.85 -7.04
N PHE A 36 1.97 0.87 -6.82
CA PHE A 36 1.37 1.38 -5.58
C PHE A 36 1.87 0.60 -4.36
N TYR A 37 1.76 -0.73 -4.36
CA TYR A 37 2.19 -1.55 -3.23
C TYR A 37 3.71 -1.50 -3.01
N GLN A 38 4.52 -1.37 -4.07
CA GLN A 38 5.97 -1.19 -3.95
C GLN A 38 6.34 0.15 -3.27
N ARG A 39 5.71 1.24 -3.71
CA ARG A 39 5.92 2.57 -3.13
C ARG A 39 5.45 2.61 -1.69
N LEU A 40 4.24 2.13 -1.40
CA LEU A 40 3.70 2.08 -0.05
C LEU A 40 4.58 1.24 0.89
N HIS A 41 5.03 0.07 0.46
CA HIS A 41 5.96 -0.75 1.25
C HIS A 41 7.24 0.02 1.58
N THR A 42 7.86 0.66 0.58
CA THR A 42 9.08 1.47 0.77
C THR A 42 8.86 2.63 1.75
N THR A 43 7.73 3.32 1.63
CA THR A 43 7.33 4.42 2.53
C THR A 43 7.17 3.92 3.96
N LEU A 44 6.50 2.78 4.16
CA LEU A 44 6.33 2.14 5.46
C LEU A 44 7.62 1.54 6.04
N GLU A 45 8.70 1.42 5.26
CA GLU A 45 10.02 1.01 5.75
C GLU A 45 10.88 2.20 6.12
N ARG A 46 10.89 3.25 5.30
CA ARG A 46 11.90 4.31 5.37
C ARG A 46 11.46 5.54 6.14
N LYS A 47 10.17 5.87 6.15
CA LYS A 47 9.67 7.14 6.71
C LYS A 47 8.99 6.90 8.06
N PHE A 48 9.30 7.74 9.05
CA PHE A 48 8.40 7.89 10.19
C PHE A 48 7.13 8.60 9.69
N VAL A 49 5.97 7.99 9.93
CA VAL A 49 4.69 8.56 9.54
C VAL A 49 3.98 8.94 10.83
N GLU A 50 3.92 10.23 11.09
CA GLU A 50 3.26 10.76 12.28
C GLU A 50 1.77 10.34 12.29
N GLY A 51 1.29 9.87 13.44
CA GLY A 51 -0.08 9.37 13.60
C GLY A 51 -0.34 7.95 13.07
N LEU A 52 0.66 7.24 12.57
CA LEU A 52 0.53 5.82 12.22
C LEU A 52 1.04 4.94 13.37
N ASP A 53 0.12 4.27 14.07
CA ASP A 53 0.47 3.31 15.11
C ASP A 53 1.32 2.14 14.57
N LEU A 54 2.21 1.61 15.40
CA LEU A 54 3.12 0.53 15.06
C LEU A 54 2.38 -0.72 14.56
N THR A 55 1.26 -1.07 15.19
CA THR A 55 0.44 -2.24 14.81
C THR A 55 -0.11 -2.07 13.40
N THR A 56 -0.67 -0.89 13.12
CA THR A 56 -1.21 -0.58 11.79
C THR A 56 -0.11 -0.60 10.74
N ARG A 57 1.07 -0.05 11.07
CA ARG A 57 2.24 -0.05 10.19
C ARG A 57 2.68 -1.47 9.84
N LEU A 58 2.81 -2.35 10.83
CA LEU A 58 3.22 -3.74 10.62
C LEU A 58 2.19 -4.51 9.77
N SER A 59 0.90 -4.36 10.07
CA SER A 59 -0.18 -5.00 9.31
C SER A 59 -0.19 -4.54 7.84
N LEU A 60 -0.01 -3.25 7.58
CA LEU A 60 0.06 -2.74 6.21
C LEU A 60 1.31 -3.22 5.46
N ARG A 61 2.46 -3.31 6.15
CA ARG A 61 3.70 -3.86 5.55
C ARG A 61 3.50 -5.31 5.14
N GLU A 62 2.97 -6.13 6.03
CA GLU A 62 2.70 -7.54 5.74
C GLU A 62 1.67 -7.68 4.60
N PHE A 63 0.63 -6.86 4.61
CA PHE A 63 -0.35 -6.82 3.54
C PHE A 63 0.28 -6.49 2.18
N CYS A 64 1.13 -5.46 2.12
CA CYS A 64 1.85 -5.10 0.91
C CYS A 64 2.77 -6.24 0.45
N ALA A 65 3.54 -6.86 1.35
CA ALA A 65 4.41 -7.98 1.03
C ALA A 65 3.63 -9.16 0.42
N ARG A 66 2.47 -9.52 1.00
CA ARG A 66 1.58 -10.56 0.45
C ARG A 66 1.02 -10.21 -0.92
N LYS A 67 0.65 -8.94 -1.16
CA LYS A 67 0.16 -8.49 -2.48
C LYS A 67 1.27 -8.52 -3.53
N LEU A 68 2.47 -8.09 -3.17
CA LEU A 68 3.64 -8.14 -4.07
C LEU A 68 4.00 -9.58 -4.41
N ALA A 69 4.10 -10.47 -3.42
CA ALA A 69 4.42 -11.89 -3.65
C ALA A 69 3.42 -12.59 -4.60
N ARG A 70 2.11 -12.32 -4.45
CA ARG A 70 1.07 -12.86 -5.35
C ARG A 70 1.20 -12.39 -6.79
N ASN A 71 1.70 -11.19 -7.01
CA ASN A 71 1.86 -10.63 -8.35
C ASN A 71 3.19 -11.06 -9.02
N THR A 72 4.17 -11.53 -8.24
CA THR A 72 5.43 -12.07 -8.77
C THR A 72 5.28 -13.51 -9.28
N VAL A 73 4.28 -14.27 -8.80
CA VAL A 73 3.98 -15.62 -9.31
C VAL A 73 3.11 -15.49 -10.56
N ARG A 74 3.75 -15.14 -11.69
CA ARG A 74 3.15 -15.24 -13.02
C ARG A 74 4.23 -15.56 -14.04
N VAL A 75 4.82 -16.75 -13.89
CA VAL A 75 5.58 -17.44 -14.93
C VAL A 75 5.20 -18.90 -14.80
N GLU A 76 4.24 -19.37 -15.63
CA GLU A 76 4.24 -20.63 -16.40
C GLU A 76 3.26 -20.46 -17.57
#